data_AF-A0A6G7ZI11-F1
#
_entry.id   AF-A0A6G7ZI11-F1
#
_cell.length_a   1.000
_cell.length_b   1.000
_cell.length_c   1.000
_cell.angle_alpha   90.00
_cell.angle_beta   90.00
_cell.angle_gamma   90.00
#
_symmetry.space_group_name_H-M   'P 1'
#
loop_
_entity.id
_entity.type
_entity.pdbx_description
1 polymer ?
#
loop_
_entity_poly.entity_id
_entity_poly.type
_entity_poly.pdbx_seq_one_letter_code
_entity_poly.pdbx_strand_id
1 'polypeptide(L)'
;MRRILAALALVLTAGACGDGKTARSDSKPDLYLITPLPFLFGETFGLDSKALPIATSLQERYRLVGVDLPSQVPAGATLLMIQPRALPAEELVALDNWVRAGGRLVLLADPRLEWPSERPPGDPLRPPPMFADTGLLEHWQLRLDAPDKAGPVTVAGVTYVSPGKLVGRGPCAVEAAGHVARCKLETGRAIIVADADWLNDALVEQAGATFDSQERALEALLRD
;
A
#
# COMPACT_ATOMS: atom_id res chain seq x y z
N MET A 1 -45.05 52.25 52.50
CA MET A 1 -45.21 53.37 51.56
C MET A 1 -43.86 53.67 50.91
N ARG A 2 -43.88 54.02 49.61
CA ARG A 2 -42.78 54.44 48.72
C ARG A 2 -42.11 53.35 47.87
N ARG A 3 -42.54 53.38 46.61
CA ARG A 3 -42.08 52.68 45.41
C ARG A 3 -40.70 53.21 45.02
N ILE A 4 -39.76 52.32 44.70
CA ILE A 4 -38.46 52.67 44.09
C ILE A 4 -38.43 52.07 42.68
N LEU A 5 -37.91 52.89 41.76
CA LEU A 5 -38.02 52.83 40.30
C LEU A 5 -37.55 51.51 39.67
N ALA A 6 -38.29 51.08 38.65
CA ALA A 6 -37.88 50.07 37.69
C ALA A 6 -36.80 50.64 36.75
N ALA A 7 -35.61 50.02 36.75
CA ALA A 7 -34.57 50.27 35.76
C ALA A 7 -34.63 49.19 34.67
N LEU A 8 -34.69 49.67 33.43
CA LEU A 8 -34.73 48.92 32.19
C LEU A 8 -33.33 48.31 31.92
N ALA A 9 -33.22 46.99 31.84
CA ALA A 9 -32.02 46.31 31.34
C ALA A 9 -32.38 45.51 30.09
N LEU A 10 -32.00 46.06 28.95
CA LEU A 10 -32.15 45.51 27.61
C LEU A 10 -31.14 44.36 27.44
N VAL A 11 -31.65 43.12 27.37
CA VAL A 11 -30.83 41.93 27.11
C VAL A 11 -30.61 41.81 25.60
N LEU A 12 -29.40 42.13 25.12
CA LEU A 12 -28.95 41.75 23.78
C LEU A 12 -28.33 40.35 23.85
N THR A 13 -29.08 39.32 23.45
CA THR A 13 -28.54 38.00 23.13
C THR A 13 -27.99 38.02 21.70
N ALA A 14 -26.68 38.21 21.55
CA ALA A 14 -25.98 37.91 20.31
C ALA A 14 -25.76 36.39 20.24
N GLY A 15 -26.66 35.70 19.54
CA GLY A 15 -26.48 34.31 19.15
C GLY A 15 -25.36 34.20 18.13
N ALA A 16 -24.17 33.82 18.58
CA ALA A 16 -23.09 33.40 17.71
C ALA A 16 -23.43 32.01 17.15
N CYS A 17 -24.10 31.98 15.99
CA CYS A 17 -24.06 30.80 15.12
C CYS A 17 -22.63 30.63 14.62
N GLY A 18 -21.80 29.95 15.40
CA GLY A 18 -20.55 29.36 14.93
C GLY A 18 -20.90 28.21 14.01
N ASP A 19 -21.13 28.52 12.73
CA ASP A 19 -21.20 27.54 11.66
C ASP A 19 -19.77 26.98 11.49
N GLY A 20 -19.44 26.01 12.34
CA GLY A 20 -18.24 25.21 12.29
C GLY A 20 -18.25 24.31 11.07
N LYS A 21 -18.21 24.91 9.87
CA LYS A 21 -17.73 24.22 8.67
C LYS A 21 -16.24 24.00 8.88
N THR A 22 -15.89 22.89 9.51
CA THR A 22 -14.59 22.25 9.31
C THR A 22 -14.42 22.14 7.80
N ALA A 23 -13.55 22.97 7.23
CA ALA A 23 -13.14 22.86 5.85
C ALA A 23 -12.60 21.44 5.69
N ARG A 24 -13.37 20.60 5.01
CA ARG A 24 -12.91 19.28 4.58
C ARG A 24 -11.75 19.59 3.65
N SER A 25 -10.53 19.30 4.11
CA SER A 25 -9.34 19.53 3.30
C SER A 25 -9.52 18.75 2.00
N ASP A 26 -9.67 19.45 0.88
CA ASP A 26 -9.69 18.90 -0.49
C ASP A 26 -8.33 18.29 -0.90
N SER A 27 -7.41 18.12 0.05
CA SER A 27 -6.13 17.47 -0.19
C SER A 27 -6.30 15.96 -0.30
N LYS A 28 -5.80 15.39 -1.40
CA LYS A 28 -5.65 13.94 -1.58
C LYS A 28 -5.00 13.30 -0.35
N PRO A 29 -5.49 12.16 0.17
CA PRO A 29 -4.85 11.45 1.26
C PRO A 29 -3.43 10.99 0.88
N ASP A 30 -2.56 10.92 1.87
CA ASP A 30 -1.19 10.42 1.69
C ASP A 30 -1.19 8.90 1.57
N LEU A 31 -0.46 8.40 0.57
CA LEU A 31 -0.12 6.98 0.45
C LEU A 31 1.40 6.87 0.49
N TYR A 32 1.92 6.25 1.55
CA TYR A 32 3.34 6.02 1.70
C TYR A 32 3.76 4.86 0.81
N LEU A 33 4.92 4.97 0.18
CA LEU A 33 5.40 4.01 -0.81
C LEU A 33 6.85 3.61 -0.51
N ILE A 34 7.10 2.31 -0.45
CA ILE A 34 8.45 1.72 -0.45
C ILE A 34 8.54 0.77 -1.63
N THR A 35 9.41 1.08 -2.59
CA THR A 35 9.67 0.18 -3.71
C THR A 35 11.01 0.49 -4.37
N PRO A 36 11.82 -0.54 -4.73
CA PRO A 36 12.98 -0.36 -5.59
C PRO A 36 12.62 -0.42 -7.09
N LEU A 37 11.38 -0.79 -7.44
CA LEU A 37 10.93 -0.95 -8.82
C LEU A 37 10.80 0.43 -9.50
N PRO A 38 10.93 0.49 -10.84
CA PRO A 38 10.69 1.71 -11.60
C PRO A 38 9.18 2.03 -11.70
N PHE A 39 8.54 2.25 -10.55
CA PHE A 39 7.09 2.45 -10.42
C PHE A 39 6.69 3.91 -10.69
N LEU A 40 7.40 4.85 -10.06
CA LEU A 40 7.20 6.29 -10.23
C LEU A 40 8.11 6.91 -11.29
N PHE A 41 9.32 6.37 -11.42
CA PHE A 41 10.38 6.88 -12.28
C PHE A 41 11.15 5.69 -12.86
N GLY A 42 11.71 5.86 -14.06
CA GLY A 42 12.56 4.85 -14.70
C GLY A 42 13.85 4.57 -13.92
N GLU A 43 14.51 3.46 -14.24
CA GLU A 43 15.76 3.06 -13.57
C GLU A 43 16.96 3.94 -13.94
N THR A 44 16.90 4.53 -15.13
CA THR A 44 17.89 5.45 -15.67
C THR A 44 17.47 6.91 -15.46
N PHE A 45 18.46 7.77 -15.21
CA PHE A 45 18.26 9.21 -15.15
C PHE A 45 18.05 9.75 -16.56
N GLY A 46 16.80 9.75 -17.01
CA GLY A 46 16.35 10.29 -18.28
C GLY A 46 15.11 11.17 -18.09
N LEU A 47 14.99 12.22 -18.89
CA LEU A 47 13.80 13.08 -18.89
C LEU A 47 12.56 12.37 -19.46
N ASP A 48 12.77 11.25 -20.17
CA ASP A 48 11.72 10.45 -20.81
C ASP A 48 11.18 9.34 -19.88
N SER A 49 11.72 9.22 -18.67
CA SER A 49 11.31 8.23 -17.67
C SER A 49 9.88 8.51 -17.18
N LYS A 50 8.91 7.71 -17.65
CA LYS A 50 7.49 7.86 -17.30
C LYS A 50 7.10 6.91 -16.16
N ALA A 51 6.26 7.41 -15.26
CA ALA A 51 5.57 6.57 -14.28
C ALA A 51 4.68 5.54 -14.98
N LEU A 52 4.46 4.39 -14.33
CA LEU A 52 3.50 3.40 -14.83
C LEU A 52 2.08 3.99 -14.91
N PRO A 53 1.22 3.45 -15.79
CA PRO A 53 -0.19 3.85 -15.84
C PRO A 53 -0.88 3.77 -14.47
N ILE A 54 -0.66 2.67 -13.74
CA ILE A 54 -1.24 2.49 -12.40
C ILE A 54 -0.71 3.51 -11.37
N ALA A 55 0.56 3.90 -11.47
CA ALA A 55 1.12 4.93 -10.61
C ALA A 55 0.47 6.30 -10.88
N THR A 56 0.22 6.60 -12.16
CA THR A 56 -0.51 7.80 -12.59
C THR A 56 -1.95 7.79 -12.05
N SER A 57 -2.65 6.65 -12.19
CA SER A 57 -4.02 6.42 -11.68
C SER A 57 -4.10 6.53 -10.15
N LEU A 58 -3.05 6.13 -9.41
CA LEU A 58 -2.97 6.35 -7.97
C LEU A 58 -2.76 7.83 -7.63
N GLN A 59 -1.92 8.55 -8.37
CA GLN A 59 -1.65 9.98 -8.15
C GLN A 59 -2.90 10.85 -8.36
N GLU A 60 -3.90 10.38 -9.11
CA GLU A 60 -5.19 11.06 -9.23
C GLU A 60 -5.96 11.12 -7.90
N ARG A 61 -5.75 10.14 -7.01
CA ARG A 61 -6.50 9.98 -5.76
C ARG A 61 -5.67 10.15 -4.50
N TYR A 62 -4.37 9.88 -4.57
CA TYR A 62 -3.45 9.92 -3.44
C TYR A 62 -2.32 10.89 -3.73
N ARG A 63 -1.77 11.48 -2.66
CA ARG A 63 -0.43 12.05 -2.70
C ARG A 63 0.55 10.93 -2.38
N LEU A 64 1.31 10.49 -3.39
CA LEU A 64 2.31 9.44 -3.20
C LEU A 64 3.53 10.02 -2.48
N VAL A 65 3.88 9.44 -1.34
CA VAL A 65 5.03 9.85 -0.52
C VAL A 65 6.01 8.68 -0.47
N GLY A 66 7.09 8.79 -1.26
CA GLY A 66 8.19 7.84 -1.21
C GLY A 66 8.93 7.94 0.13
N VAL A 67 9.14 6.81 0.77
CA VAL A 67 9.99 6.67 1.97
C VAL A 67 10.93 5.48 1.77
N ASP A 68 12.03 5.47 2.52
CA ASP A 68 13.02 4.40 2.41
C ASP A 68 12.75 3.28 3.41
N LEU A 69 12.24 3.64 4.60
CA LEU A 69 12.13 2.75 5.75
C LEU A 69 10.73 2.82 6.39
N PRO A 70 10.17 1.69 6.88
CA PRO A 70 8.91 1.66 7.63
C PRO A 70 8.84 2.63 8.81
N SER A 71 9.95 2.83 9.54
CA SER A 71 10.02 3.74 10.68
C SER A 71 9.72 5.20 10.35
N GLN A 72 9.76 5.59 9.06
CA GLN A 72 9.44 6.94 8.59
C GLN A 72 7.94 7.16 8.37
N VAL A 73 7.12 6.10 8.45
CA VAL A 73 5.69 6.17 8.16
C VAL A 73 4.91 6.63 9.40
N PRO A 74 4.09 7.69 9.32
CA PRO A 74 3.28 8.15 10.45
C PRO A 74 2.28 7.10 10.93
N ALA A 75 1.95 7.14 12.22
CA ALA A 75 0.95 6.28 12.82
C ALA A 75 -0.41 6.38 12.10
N GLY A 76 -1.06 5.24 11.86
CA GLY A 76 -2.38 5.16 11.21
C GLY A 76 -2.41 5.46 9.70
N ALA A 77 -1.25 5.73 9.09
CA ALA A 77 -1.15 5.93 7.65
C ALA A 77 -1.36 4.62 6.86
N THR A 78 -1.45 4.75 5.54
CA THR A 78 -1.46 3.60 4.62
C THR A 78 -0.09 3.51 3.96
N LEU A 79 0.50 2.33 3.97
CA LEU A 79 1.78 2.01 3.36
C LEU A 79 1.56 0.96 2.27
N LEU A 80 1.98 1.29 1.05
CA LEU A 80 2.13 0.36 -0.05
C LEU A 80 3.61 -0.01 -0.19
N MET A 81 3.94 -1.27 0.03
CA MET A 81 5.27 -1.82 -0.22
C MET A 81 5.20 -2.70 -1.47
N ILE A 82 6.00 -2.39 -2.49
CA ILE A 82 6.03 -3.16 -3.73
C ILE A 82 7.43 -3.72 -3.91
N GLN A 83 7.57 -5.03 -3.73
CA GLN A 83 8.84 -5.74 -3.83
C GLN A 83 9.98 -5.04 -3.05
N PRO A 84 9.80 -4.74 -1.75
CA PRO A 84 10.82 -4.04 -1.00
C PRO A 84 12.11 -4.86 -0.91
N ARG A 85 13.23 -4.17 -0.69
CA ARG A 85 14.49 -4.84 -0.33
C ARG A 85 14.37 -5.50 1.04
N ALA A 86 15.28 -6.43 1.31
CA ALA A 86 15.43 -7.00 2.65
C ALA A 86 15.59 -5.87 3.67
N LEU A 87 14.67 -5.80 4.61
CA LEU A 87 14.72 -4.83 5.70
C LEU A 87 15.63 -5.34 6.83
N PRO A 88 16.37 -4.45 7.50
CA PRO A 88 17.11 -4.82 8.69
C PRO A 88 16.13 -5.14 9.85
N ALA A 89 16.61 -5.88 10.86
CA ALA A 89 15.75 -6.44 11.91
C ALA A 89 14.97 -5.37 12.68
N GLU A 90 15.60 -4.23 12.95
CA GLU A 90 14.98 -3.08 13.62
C GLU A 90 13.79 -2.51 12.84
N GLU A 91 13.85 -2.53 11.50
CA GLU A 91 12.78 -2.03 10.64
C GLU A 91 11.64 -3.05 10.46
N LEU A 92 11.93 -4.35 10.56
CA LEU A 92 10.90 -5.38 10.64
C LEU A 92 10.08 -5.23 11.93
N VAL A 93 10.76 -5.01 13.06
CA VAL A 93 10.10 -4.77 14.35
C VAL A 93 9.33 -3.44 14.33
N ALA A 94 9.89 -2.39 13.73
CA ALA A 94 9.20 -1.12 13.57
C ALA A 94 7.92 -1.28 12.72
N LEU A 95 8.00 -2.02 11.61
CA LEU A 95 6.85 -2.31 10.75
C LEU A 95 5.77 -3.11 11.49
N ASP A 96 6.14 -4.19 12.17
CA ASP A 96 5.19 -5.02 12.94
C ASP A 96 4.48 -4.19 14.02
N ASN A 97 5.23 -3.43 14.83
CA ASN A 97 4.67 -2.56 15.86
C ASN A 97 3.76 -1.48 15.25
N TRP A 98 4.17 -0.88 14.12
CA TRP A 98 3.38 0.13 13.43
C TRP A 98 2.06 -0.43 12.90
N VAL A 99 2.06 -1.63 12.30
CA VAL A 99 0.84 -2.29 11.85
C VAL A 99 -0.06 -2.59 13.06
N ARG A 100 0.48 -3.20 14.13
CA ARG A 100 -0.30 -3.51 15.35
C ARG A 100 -0.94 -2.29 15.98
N ALA A 101 -0.26 -1.14 15.92
CA ALA A 101 -0.73 0.16 16.41
C ALA A 101 -1.76 0.86 15.49
N GLY A 102 -2.25 0.19 14.45
CA GLY A 102 -3.33 0.70 13.57
C GLY A 102 -2.87 1.09 12.17
N GLY A 103 -1.61 0.81 11.82
CA GLY A 103 -1.11 0.95 10.46
C GLY A 103 -1.84 0.03 9.46
N ARG A 104 -1.91 0.48 8.21
CA ARG A 104 -2.51 -0.26 7.09
C ARG A 104 -1.44 -0.57 6.06
N LEU A 105 -1.06 -1.84 5.97
CA LEU A 105 -0.04 -2.30 5.03
C LEU A 105 -0.68 -3.02 3.84
N VAL A 106 -0.28 -2.67 2.63
CA VAL A 106 -0.41 -3.52 1.44
C VAL A 106 1.00 -3.86 0.97
N LEU A 107 1.37 -5.15 1.05
CA LEU A 107 2.68 -5.67 0.64
C LEU A 107 2.51 -6.56 -0.58
N LEU A 108 3.12 -6.18 -1.70
CA LEU A 108 3.25 -7.01 -2.89
C LEU A 108 4.62 -7.68 -2.80
N ALA A 109 4.61 -8.96 -2.43
CA ALA A 109 5.77 -9.80 -2.21
C ALA A 109 5.85 -10.84 -3.33
N ASP A 110 6.74 -10.59 -4.28
CA ASP A 110 6.90 -11.42 -5.46
C ASP A 110 8.05 -12.43 -5.27
N PRO A 111 7.76 -13.75 -5.17
CA PRO A 111 8.81 -14.74 -5.01
C PRO A 111 9.55 -15.05 -6.31
N ARG A 112 9.12 -14.51 -7.45
CA ARG A 112 9.70 -14.76 -8.77
C ARG A 112 9.44 -13.56 -9.69
N LEU A 113 10.08 -12.43 -9.37
CA LEU A 113 9.91 -11.18 -10.10
C LEU A 113 10.40 -11.29 -11.55
N GLU A 114 9.53 -11.01 -12.50
CA GLU A 114 9.79 -10.96 -13.95
C GLU A 114 9.89 -9.52 -14.47
N TRP A 115 9.68 -8.53 -13.60
CA TRP A 115 9.86 -7.11 -13.89
C TRP A 115 11.20 -6.81 -14.60
N PRO A 116 11.16 -6.21 -15.81
CA PRO A 116 12.37 -5.85 -16.53
C PRO A 116 13.23 -4.83 -15.78
N SER A 117 14.55 -5.04 -15.78
CA SER A 117 15.50 -4.08 -15.22
C SER A 117 16.69 -3.88 -16.14
N GLU A 118 17.00 -2.62 -16.39
CA GLU A 118 18.13 -2.13 -17.19
C GLU A 118 19.46 -2.21 -16.43
N ARG A 119 19.40 -2.34 -15.10
CA ARG A 119 20.58 -2.41 -14.23
C ARG A 119 21.27 -3.76 -14.36
N PRO A 120 22.60 -3.86 -14.43
CA PRO A 120 23.27 -5.16 -14.54
C PRO A 120 23.08 -6.01 -13.26
N PRO A 121 23.21 -7.35 -13.35
CA PRO A 121 23.30 -8.21 -12.17
C PRO A 121 24.41 -7.75 -11.22
N GLY A 122 24.12 -7.68 -9.92
CA GLY A 122 25.05 -7.21 -8.89
C GLY A 122 24.98 -5.70 -8.60
N ASP A 123 24.24 -4.92 -9.39
CA ASP A 123 23.95 -3.53 -9.05
C ASP A 123 23.11 -3.44 -7.75
N PRO A 124 23.57 -2.74 -6.70
CA PRO A 124 22.83 -2.59 -5.46
C PRO A 124 21.44 -1.94 -5.62
N LEU A 125 21.23 -1.17 -6.71
CA LEU A 125 19.96 -0.54 -7.04
C LEU A 125 19.05 -1.41 -7.90
N ARG A 126 19.50 -2.57 -8.40
CA ARG A 126 18.63 -3.52 -9.09
C ARG A 126 17.56 -4.06 -8.12
N PRO A 127 16.27 -4.10 -8.52
CA PRO A 127 15.23 -4.74 -7.71
C PRO A 127 15.57 -6.20 -7.39
N PRO A 128 15.25 -6.68 -6.18
CA PRO A 128 15.53 -8.07 -5.83
C PRO A 128 14.66 -9.01 -6.68
N PRO A 129 15.23 -10.07 -7.28
CA PRO A 129 14.50 -10.97 -8.17
C PRO A 129 13.47 -11.83 -7.44
N MET A 130 13.54 -11.88 -6.11
CA MET A 130 12.60 -12.59 -5.23
C MET A 130 12.44 -11.77 -3.95
N PHE A 131 11.24 -11.78 -3.40
CA PHE A 131 10.96 -11.14 -2.12
C PHE A 131 11.79 -11.81 -1.02
N ALA A 132 12.62 -11.02 -0.36
CA ALA A 132 13.47 -11.50 0.72
C ALA A 132 12.69 -11.45 2.04
N ASP A 133 11.89 -12.48 2.32
CA ASP A 133 11.27 -12.62 3.63
C ASP A 133 12.34 -12.93 4.68
N THR A 134 12.72 -11.93 5.45
CA THR A 134 13.68 -12.02 6.55
C THR A 134 13.03 -12.41 7.88
N GLY A 135 11.83 -13.00 7.83
CA GLY A 135 11.11 -13.57 8.98
C GLY A 135 9.83 -12.81 9.37
N LEU A 136 9.44 -11.79 8.62
CA LEU A 136 8.22 -11.01 8.91
C LEU A 136 6.96 -11.84 8.67
N LEU A 137 6.89 -12.53 7.53
CA LEU A 137 5.68 -13.31 7.23
C LEU A 137 5.59 -14.50 8.20
N GLU A 138 6.73 -15.16 8.49
CA GLU A 138 6.79 -16.23 9.48
C GLU A 138 6.31 -15.77 10.86
N HIS A 139 6.72 -14.57 11.30
CA HIS A 139 6.24 -13.97 12.55
C HIS A 139 4.71 -13.79 12.55
N TRP A 140 4.11 -13.48 11.41
CA TRP A 140 2.65 -13.42 11.22
C TRP A 140 1.99 -14.77 10.92
N GLN A 141 2.71 -15.89 11.05
CA GLN A 141 2.25 -17.25 10.74
C GLN A 141 1.81 -17.42 9.28
N LEU A 142 2.46 -16.68 8.38
CA LEU A 142 2.26 -16.69 6.95
C LEU A 142 3.57 -17.14 6.27
N ARG A 143 3.44 -17.84 5.16
CA ARG A 143 4.56 -18.30 4.35
C ARG A 143 4.25 -18.05 2.88
N LEU A 144 5.25 -17.60 2.14
CA LEU A 144 5.18 -17.38 0.69
C LEU A 144 6.01 -18.43 -0.04
N ASP A 145 5.34 -19.22 -0.87
CA ASP A 145 5.97 -20.23 -1.73
C ASP A 145 6.12 -19.70 -3.15
N ALA A 146 7.32 -19.84 -3.71
CA ALA A 146 7.55 -19.60 -5.12
C ALA A 146 6.79 -20.63 -5.98
N PRO A 147 6.31 -20.25 -7.17
CA PRO A 147 5.66 -21.20 -8.06
C PRO A 147 6.69 -22.19 -8.65
N ASP A 148 6.26 -23.45 -8.84
CA ASP A 148 7.10 -24.47 -9.49
C ASP A 148 7.42 -24.14 -10.96
N LYS A 149 6.53 -23.40 -11.62
CA LYS A 149 6.65 -22.97 -13.01
C LYS A 149 6.17 -21.54 -13.16
N ALA A 150 6.86 -20.79 -14.00
CA ALA A 150 6.40 -19.48 -14.46
C ALA A 150 5.09 -19.60 -15.24
N GLY A 151 4.26 -18.57 -15.19
CA GLY A 151 3.10 -18.45 -16.04
C GLY A 151 1.90 -17.81 -15.36
N PRO A 152 1.05 -17.14 -16.16
CA PRO A 152 0.02 -16.29 -15.61
C PRO A 152 -1.09 -17.07 -14.97
N VAL A 153 -1.64 -16.51 -13.90
CA VAL A 153 -2.81 -17.03 -13.19
C VAL A 153 -3.84 -15.92 -13.03
N THR A 154 -5.04 -16.14 -13.56
CA THR A 154 -6.16 -15.21 -13.41
C THR A 154 -7.09 -15.67 -12.31
N VAL A 155 -7.31 -14.82 -11.30
CA VAL A 155 -8.27 -15.07 -10.21
C VAL A 155 -9.13 -13.84 -10.00
N ALA A 156 -10.46 -14.04 -9.97
CA ALA A 156 -11.44 -12.96 -9.77
C ALA A 156 -11.25 -11.76 -10.72
N GLY A 157 -10.79 -12.02 -11.95
CA GLY A 157 -10.54 -11.00 -12.97
C GLY A 157 -9.18 -10.30 -12.89
N VAL A 158 -8.35 -10.58 -11.87
CA VAL A 158 -6.96 -10.09 -11.78
C VAL A 158 -6.03 -11.13 -12.38
N THR A 159 -5.16 -10.72 -13.29
CA THR A 159 -4.12 -11.59 -13.87
C THR A 159 -2.79 -11.29 -13.23
N TYR A 160 -2.27 -12.28 -12.51
CA TYR A 160 -0.92 -12.30 -11.95
C TYR A 160 0.03 -12.98 -12.93
N VAL A 161 1.29 -12.57 -12.97
CA VAL A 161 2.23 -12.99 -14.03
C VAL A 161 2.91 -14.31 -13.69
N SER A 162 3.51 -14.42 -12.51
CA SER A 162 4.12 -15.66 -12.02
C SER A 162 3.94 -15.74 -10.50
N PRO A 163 2.70 -15.74 -10.00
CA PRO A 163 2.44 -15.53 -8.58
C PRO A 163 2.89 -16.72 -7.73
N GLY A 164 3.34 -16.39 -6.53
CA GLY A 164 3.51 -17.36 -5.45
C GLY A 164 2.20 -17.87 -4.85
N LYS A 165 2.35 -18.75 -3.86
CA LYS A 165 1.25 -19.22 -3.00
C LYS A 165 1.51 -18.87 -1.55
N LEU A 166 0.54 -18.19 -0.96
CA LEU A 166 0.49 -17.88 0.45
C LEU A 166 -0.16 -19.04 1.19
N VAL A 167 0.48 -19.48 2.27
CA VAL A 167 -0.05 -20.46 3.20
C VAL A 167 0.04 -19.85 4.59
N GLY A 168 -1.12 -19.61 5.19
CA GLY A 168 -1.24 -18.91 6.46
C GLY A 168 -2.10 -19.65 7.46
N ARG A 169 -1.87 -19.36 8.74
CA ARG A 169 -2.72 -19.74 9.87
C ARG A 169 -2.88 -18.53 10.80
N GLY A 170 -3.68 -18.66 11.84
CA GLY A 170 -3.78 -17.65 12.89
C GLY A 170 -4.40 -16.33 12.40
N PRO A 171 -3.70 -15.19 12.46
CA PRO A 171 -4.28 -13.88 12.17
C PRO A 171 -4.55 -13.62 10.67
N CYS A 172 -4.05 -14.47 9.78
CA CYS A 172 -4.13 -14.30 8.33
C CYS A 172 -5.16 -15.22 7.67
N ALA A 173 -6.14 -14.62 7.00
CA ALA A 173 -7.06 -15.32 6.11
C ALA A 173 -6.50 -15.33 4.68
N VAL A 174 -6.21 -16.51 4.15
CA VAL A 174 -5.72 -16.69 2.78
C VAL A 174 -6.92 -16.84 1.83
N GLU A 175 -6.93 -16.02 0.78
CA GLU A 175 -7.99 -15.92 -0.23
C GLU A 175 -7.41 -15.93 -1.65
N ALA A 176 -8.26 -15.67 -2.67
CA ALA A 176 -7.86 -15.59 -4.07
C ALA A 176 -7.01 -16.80 -4.53
N ALA A 177 -7.48 -18.02 -4.22
CA ALA A 177 -6.78 -19.27 -4.49
C ALA A 177 -5.34 -19.34 -3.94
N GLY A 178 -5.03 -18.60 -2.87
CA GLY A 178 -3.71 -18.56 -2.27
C GLY A 178 -2.84 -17.37 -2.70
N HIS A 179 -3.34 -16.42 -3.48
CA HIS A 179 -2.52 -15.30 -3.98
C HIS A 179 -2.62 -14.03 -3.13
N VAL A 180 -3.61 -13.95 -2.24
CA VAL A 180 -3.79 -12.83 -1.33
C VAL A 180 -4.00 -13.37 0.09
N ALA A 181 -3.40 -12.73 1.08
CA ALA A 181 -3.66 -12.97 2.49
C ALA A 181 -4.04 -11.66 3.19
N ARG A 182 -5.15 -11.69 3.95
CA ARG A 182 -5.58 -10.58 4.81
C ARG A 182 -5.29 -10.92 6.25
N CYS A 183 -4.35 -10.20 6.86
CA CYS A 183 -3.91 -10.39 8.23
C CYS A 183 -4.48 -9.30 9.13
N LYS A 184 -5.26 -9.71 10.13
CA LYS A 184 -5.76 -8.80 11.17
C LYS A 184 -4.80 -8.82 12.36
N LEU A 185 -4.05 -7.74 12.54
CA LEU A 185 -2.99 -7.63 13.53
C LEU A 185 -3.38 -6.56 14.55
N GLU A 186 -4.02 -7.01 15.62
CA GLU A 186 -4.54 -6.15 16.69
C GLU A 186 -5.48 -5.06 16.14
N THR A 187 -5.05 -3.80 16.15
CA THR A 187 -5.84 -2.66 15.69
C THR A 187 -5.64 -2.32 14.22
N GLY A 188 -4.54 -2.78 13.62
CA GLY A 188 -4.25 -2.59 12.20
C GLY A 188 -4.39 -3.86 11.38
N ARG A 189 -3.90 -3.78 10.15
CA ARG A 189 -4.04 -4.84 9.15
C ARG A 189 -2.92 -4.82 8.14
N ALA A 190 -2.62 -6.00 7.62
CA ALA A 190 -1.71 -6.20 6.52
C ALA A 190 -2.38 -7.06 5.44
N ILE A 191 -2.31 -6.61 4.19
CA ILE A 191 -2.71 -7.38 3.01
C ILE A 191 -1.44 -7.76 2.27
N ILE A 192 -1.23 -9.05 2.07
CA ILE A 192 -0.07 -9.58 1.36
C ILE A 192 -0.54 -10.14 0.03
N VAL A 193 0.09 -9.72 -1.07
CA VAL A 193 -0.16 -10.23 -2.42
C VAL A 193 1.10 -10.95 -2.90
N ALA A 194 0.94 -12.16 -3.40
CA ALA A 194 2.03 -13.07 -3.76
C ALA A 194 2.67 -12.78 -5.13
N ASP A 195 2.57 -11.55 -5.62
CA ASP A 195 3.00 -11.11 -6.95
C ASP A 195 3.08 -9.59 -6.96
N ALA A 196 4.08 -9.04 -7.65
CA ALA A 196 4.22 -7.62 -7.91
C ALA A 196 4.07 -7.27 -9.39
N ASP A 197 4.38 -8.22 -10.27
CA ASP A 197 4.39 -8.05 -11.72
C ASP A 197 3.02 -7.70 -12.32
N TRP A 198 1.91 -8.06 -11.67
CA TRP A 198 0.56 -7.66 -12.08
C TRP A 198 0.32 -6.14 -12.08
N LEU A 199 1.22 -5.33 -11.52
CA LEU A 199 1.20 -3.88 -11.63
C LEU A 199 1.87 -3.32 -12.89
N ASN A 200 2.57 -4.17 -13.66
CA ASN A 200 3.21 -3.79 -14.91
C ASN A 200 2.27 -4.10 -16.08
N ASP A 201 1.79 -3.06 -16.75
CA ASP A 201 0.86 -3.15 -17.87
C ASP A 201 1.43 -3.99 -19.03
N ALA A 202 2.70 -3.80 -19.38
CA ALA A 202 3.33 -4.57 -20.44
C ALA A 202 3.41 -6.07 -20.10
N LEU A 203 3.71 -6.46 -18.86
CA LEU A 203 3.72 -7.87 -18.46
C LEU A 203 2.31 -8.47 -18.44
N VAL A 204 1.32 -7.71 -17.98
CA VAL A 204 -0.09 -8.13 -17.99
C VAL A 204 -0.62 -8.32 -19.42
N GLU A 205 -0.28 -7.42 -20.33
CA GLU A 205 -0.64 -7.51 -21.75
C GLU A 205 0.05 -8.71 -22.42
N GLN A 206 1.32 -8.97 -22.10
CA GLN A 206 2.04 -10.17 -22.56
C GLN A 206 1.42 -11.46 -22.03
N ALA A 207 0.83 -11.42 -20.83
CA ALA A 207 0.04 -12.51 -20.26
C ALA A 207 -1.36 -12.65 -20.89
N GLY A 208 -1.74 -11.78 -21.84
CA GLY A 208 -2.99 -11.86 -22.60
C GLY A 208 -4.20 -11.27 -21.88
N ALA A 209 -3.99 -10.39 -20.90
CA ALA A 209 -5.06 -9.73 -20.15
C ALA A 209 -5.06 -8.21 -20.38
N THR A 210 -6.22 -7.56 -20.16
CA THR A 210 -6.30 -6.10 -20.09
C THR A 210 -5.90 -5.62 -18.69
N PHE A 211 -5.51 -4.34 -18.57
CA PHE A 211 -4.96 -3.77 -17.34
C PHE A 211 -6.00 -3.11 -16.41
N ASP A 212 -7.20 -2.80 -16.90
CA ASP A 212 -8.24 -2.10 -16.13
C ASP A 212 -8.65 -2.82 -14.83
N SER A 213 -8.62 -4.16 -14.83
CA SER A 213 -8.94 -4.98 -13.66
C SER A 213 -7.91 -4.82 -12.54
N GLN A 214 -6.65 -4.57 -12.91
CA GLN A 214 -5.49 -4.53 -12.04
C GLN A 214 -5.52 -3.22 -11.26
N GLU A 215 -5.82 -2.10 -11.93
CA GLU A 215 -6.02 -0.82 -11.24
C GLU A 215 -7.13 -0.89 -10.19
N ARG A 216 -8.31 -1.41 -10.58
CA ARG A 216 -9.45 -1.55 -9.66
C ARG A 216 -9.14 -2.46 -8.48
N ALA A 217 -8.40 -3.54 -8.72
CA ALA A 217 -8.02 -4.46 -7.67
C ALA A 217 -7.04 -3.81 -6.69
N LEU A 218 -5.99 -3.11 -7.16
CA LEU A 218 -5.04 -2.43 -6.27
C LEU A 218 -5.75 -1.40 -5.39
N GLU A 219 -6.64 -0.60 -5.97
CA GLU A 219 -7.42 0.35 -5.19
C GLU A 219 -8.33 -0.32 -4.16
N ALA A 220 -8.92 -1.47 -4.49
CA ALA A 220 -9.74 -2.22 -3.54
C ALA A 220 -8.89 -2.68 -2.35
N LEU A 221 -7.66 -3.14 -2.60
CA LEU A 221 -6.71 -3.50 -1.53
C LEU A 221 -6.33 -2.29 -0.66
N LEU A 222 -6.16 -1.10 -1.27
CA LEU A 222 -5.80 0.12 -0.53
C LEU A 222 -6.97 0.70 0.30
N ARG A 223 -8.21 0.35 -0.04
CA ARG A 223 -9.42 0.83 0.65
C ARG A 223 -9.90 -0.09 1.77
N ASP A 224 -9.67 -1.39 1.65
CA ASP A 224 -10.01 -2.39 2.67
C ASP A 224 -9.27 -2.10 3.96
#